data_AF-A0A8I2H7R6-F1
#
_entry.id   AF-A0A8I2H7R6-F1
#
_cell.length_a   1.000
_cell.length_b   1.000
_cell.length_c   1.000
_cell.angle_alpha   90.00
_cell.angle_beta   90.00
_cell.angle_gamma   90.00
#
_symmetry.space_group_name_H-M   'P 1'
#
loop_
_entity.id
_entity.type
_entity.pdbx_description
1 polymer ?
#
loop_
_entity_poly.entity_id
_entity_poly.type
_entity_poly.pdbx_seq_one_letter_code
_entity_poly.pdbx_strand_id
1 'polypeptide(L)'
;MKYLALIATIGINNLAAAQGGVAAEWQLGQYSVSIGENCVITVSTPASKEIIANGFSNDRACKVAYLAQTNIPNAYVIGGAHILIVEQQTIQSKSCRRVSKALYLPTDGQAALSTTQIESGNCDGHIEPNGAMYLISALQNPI
;
A
#
# COMPACT_ATOMS: atom_id res chain seq x y z
N MET A 1 -25.88 -43.01 -5.87
CA MET A 1 -25.17 -41.97 -5.10
C MET A 1 -23.67 -42.14 -5.30
N LYS A 2 -23.01 -41.22 -6.00
CA LYS A 2 -21.55 -41.08 -6.04
C LYS A 2 -21.26 -39.58 -6.21
N TYR A 3 -20.81 -38.96 -5.12
CA TYR A 3 -20.19 -37.63 -5.14
C TYR A 3 -18.77 -37.79 -5.69
N LEU A 4 -18.31 -36.86 -6.51
CA LEU A 4 -16.88 -36.61 -6.70
C LEU A 4 -16.66 -35.11 -6.88
N ALA A 5 -15.71 -34.62 -6.09
CA ALA A 5 -15.48 -33.24 -5.74
C ALA A 5 -15.01 -32.40 -6.93
N LEU A 6 -15.56 -31.18 -7.01
CA LEU A 6 -15.05 -30.11 -7.86
C LEU A 6 -13.80 -29.53 -7.15
N ILE A 7 -12.61 -29.93 -7.58
CA ILE A 7 -11.37 -29.27 -7.17
C ILE A 7 -11.27 -27.99 -8.00
N ALA A 8 -11.76 -26.88 -7.43
CA ALA A 8 -11.45 -25.56 -7.95
C ALA A 8 -10.01 -25.22 -7.55
N THR A 9 -9.07 -25.52 -8.43
CA THR A 9 -7.71 -24.96 -8.37
C THR A 9 -7.85 -23.46 -8.62
N ILE A 10 -8.01 -22.68 -7.55
CA ILE A 10 -7.76 -21.25 -7.56
C ILE A 10 -6.25 -21.11 -7.77
N GLY A 11 -5.86 -21.04 -9.04
CA GLY A 11 -4.49 -20.71 -9.43
C GLY A 11 -4.20 -19.30 -8.94
N ILE A 12 -3.52 -19.21 -7.80
CA ILE A 12 -2.89 -17.98 -7.34
C ILE A 12 -1.72 -17.78 -8.30
N ASN A 13 -1.98 -17.10 -9.42
CA ASN A 13 -0.95 -16.60 -10.30
C ASN A 13 -0.21 -15.49 -9.54
N ASN A 14 0.78 -15.91 -8.73
CA ASN A 14 1.91 -15.09 -8.34
C ASN A 14 2.70 -14.77 -9.61
N LEU A 15 2.25 -13.77 -10.36
CA LEU A 15 3.06 -13.10 -11.35
C LEU A 15 3.41 -11.72 -10.80
N ALA A 16 4.58 -11.68 -10.18
CA ALA A 16 5.39 -10.49 -10.15
C ALA A 16 5.61 -10.03 -11.61
N ALA A 17 4.77 -9.13 -12.08
CA ALA A 17 4.91 -8.47 -13.37
C ALA A 17 4.98 -6.97 -13.14
N ALA A 18 6.19 -6.48 -12.85
CA ALA A 18 6.57 -5.14 -13.23
C ALA A 18 6.67 -5.12 -14.77
N GLN A 19 5.55 -4.91 -15.48
CA GLN A 19 5.53 -4.73 -16.93
C GLN A 19 4.44 -3.73 -17.33
N GLY A 20 4.88 -2.52 -17.71
CA GLY A 20 4.16 -1.60 -18.59
C GLY A 20 2.90 -0.92 -18.03
N GLY A 21 3.07 0.22 -17.35
CA GLY A 21 2.09 1.33 -17.33
C GLY A 21 0.70 1.09 -16.73
N VAL A 22 0.35 -0.12 -16.29
CA VAL A 22 -0.92 -0.38 -15.60
C VAL A 22 -0.69 -0.12 -14.11
N ALA A 23 -1.38 0.89 -13.58
CA ALA A 23 -1.42 1.16 -12.15
C ALA A 23 -1.84 -0.12 -11.41
N ALA A 24 -1.05 -0.56 -10.44
CA ALA A 24 -1.49 -1.66 -9.58
C ALA A 24 -2.72 -1.17 -8.77
N GLU A 25 -3.77 -1.99 -8.75
CA GLU A 25 -5.02 -1.69 -8.04
C GLU A 25 -5.19 -2.63 -6.84
N TRP A 26 -5.60 -2.06 -5.70
CA TRP A 26 -5.89 -2.79 -4.48
C TRP A 26 -7.32 -2.52 -4.04
N GLN A 27 -8.10 -3.58 -3.80
CA GLN A 27 -9.44 -3.50 -3.23
C GLN A 27 -9.38 -3.87 -1.74
N LEU A 28 -9.67 -2.92 -0.86
CA LEU A 28 -9.58 -3.05 0.60
C LEU A 28 -10.87 -2.54 1.25
N GLY A 29 -11.79 -3.47 1.53
CA GLY A 29 -13.14 -3.11 1.94
C GLY A 29 -13.84 -2.27 0.87
N GLN A 30 -14.33 -1.08 1.27
CA GLN A 30 -14.97 -0.13 0.36
C GLN A 30 -14.01 0.66 -0.53
N TYR A 31 -12.70 0.62 -0.24
CA TYR A 31 -11.70 1.40 -0.95
C TYR A 31 -11.12 0.63 -2.12
N SER A 32 -11.09 1.28 -3.28
CA SER A 32 -10.21 0.95 -4.39
C SER A 32 -9.05 1.94 -4.38
N VAL A 33 -7.82 1.44 -4.38
CA VAL A 33 -6.60 2.26 -4.40
C VAL A 33 -5.80 1.93 -5.64
N SER A 34 -5.36 2.96 -6.36
CA SER A 34 -4.41 2.82 -7.47
C SER A 34 -3.24 3.79 -7.32
N ILE A 35 -2.06 3.37 -7.75
CA ILE A 35 -0.85 4.22 -7.80
C ILE A 35 -0.43 4.39 -9.25
N GLY A 36 -0.48 5.64 -9.71
CA GLY A 36 -0.05 6.05 -11.04
C GLY A 36 1.38 6.60 -11.07
N GLU A 37 1.71 7.26 -12.19
CA GLU A 37 2.99 7.94 -12.38
C GLU A 37 3.22 9.03 -11.32
N ASN A 38 4.49 9.36 -11.05
CA ASN A 38 4.90 10.40 -10.10
C ASN A 38 4.26 10.27 -8.70
N CYS A 39 3.95 9.03 -8.30
CA CYS A 39 3.31 8.71 -7.02
C CYS A 39 1.96 9.42 -6.82
N VAL A 40 1.16 9.56 -7.88
CA VAL A 40 -0.24 9.98 -7.75
C VAL A 40 -1.04 8.80 -7.24
N ILE A 41 -1.54 8.93 -6.01
CA ILE A 41 -2.36 7.90 -5.36
C ILE A 41 -3.83 8.30 -5.56
N THR A 42 -4.61 7.42 -6.18
CA THR A 42 -6.06 7.59 -6.30
C THR A 42 -6.75 6.65 -5.34
N VAL A 43 -7.63 7.18 -4.49
CA VAL A 43 -8.45 6.41 -3.57
C VAL A 43 -9.92 6.64 -3.92
N SER A 44 -10.66 5.57 -4.19
CA SER A 44 -12.07 5.64 -4.58
C SER A 44 -12.93 4.79 -3.66
N THR A 45 -14.13 5.27 -3.35
CA THR A 45 -15.22 4.54 -2.71
C THR A 45 -16.43 4.55 -3.65
N PRO A 46 -17.51 3.80 -3.37
CA PRO A 46 -18.76 3.94 -4.14
C PRO A 46 -19.34 5.36 -4.13
N ALA A 47 -19.00 6.18 -3.14
CA ALA A 47 -19.56 7.51 -2.94
C ALA A 47 -18.60 8.67 -3.30
N SER A 48 -17.29 8.42 -3.37
CA SER A 48 -16.29 9.47 -3.52
C SER A 48 -15.04 9.01 -4.26
N LYS A 49 -14.31 9.98 -4.82
CA LYS A 49 -12.99 9.79 -5.40
C LYS A 49 -12.06 10.88 -4.90
N GLU A 50 -10.93 10.47 -4.34
CA GLU A 50 -9.89 11.33 -3.79
C GLU A 50 -8.58 11.09 -4.54
N ILE A 51 -7.84 12.17 -4.81
CA ILE A 51 -6.55 12.13 -5.48
C ILE A 51 -5.52 12.76 -4.54
N ILE A 52 -4.62 11.94 -4.04
CA ILE A 52 -3.47 12.35 -3.23
C ILE A 52 -2.28 12.46 -4.18
N ALA A 53 -2.07 13.67 -4.71
CA ALA A 53 -0.95 13.94 -5.60
C ALA A 53 0.34 14.14 -4.79
N ASN A 54 1.45 13.58 -5.29
CA ASN A 54 2.79 13.87 -4.82
C ASN A 54 2.99 13.65 -3.30
N GLY A 55 2.54 12.50 -2.80
CA GLY A 55 2.63 12.16 -1.38
C GLY A 55 4.04 12.16 -0.77
N PHE A 56 5.07 12.20 -1.61
CA PHE A 56 6.49 12.20 -1.23
C PHE A 56 7.26 13.45 -1.68
N SER A 57 6.57 14.49 -2.16
CA SER A 57 7.15 15.78 -2.60
C SER A 57 8.18 15.69 -3.74
N ASN A 58 8.20 14.60 -4.50
CA ASN A 58 9.15 14.35 -5.60
C ASN A 58 8.43 13.67 -6.78
N ASP A 59 8.85 13.97 -8.02
CA ASP A 59 8.33 13.35 -9.27
C ASP A 59 8.87 11.92 -9.50
N ARG A 60 8.88 11.09 -8.45
CA ARG A 60 9.36 9.71 -8.55
C ARG A 60 8.20 8.73 -8.45
N ALA A 61 8.33 7.63 -9.17
CA ALA A 61 7.42 6.50 -9.03
C ALA A 61 7.48 5.94 -7.59
N CYS A 62 6.32 5.55 -7.08
CA CYS A 62 6.21 4.82 -5.83
C CYS A 62 5.46 3.50 -6.06
N LYS A 63 5.53 2.61 -5.09
CA LYS A 63 4.87 1.30 -5.10
C LYS A 63 4.29 1.02 -3.72
N VAL A 64 3.30 0.14 -3.65
CA VAL A 64 2.90 -0.44 -2.36
C VAL A 64 3.89 -1.55 -2.00
N ALA A 65 4.35 -1.55 -0.76
CA ALA A 65 5.23 -2.59 -0.24
C ALA A 65 4.52 -3.94 -0.21
N TYR A 66 5.28 -5.01 -0.48
CA TYR A 66 4.81 -6.36 -0.23
C TYR A 66 5.10 -6.72 1.23
N LEU A 67 4.07 -7.18 1.94
CA LEU A 67 4.11 -7.55 3.35
C LEU A 67 4.08 -9.08 3.46
N ALA A 68 5.26 -9.69 3.29
CA ALA A 68 5.45 -11.13 3.42
C ALA A 68 5.32 -11.53 4.91
N GLN A 69 4.09 -11.72 5.40
CA GLN A 69 3.69 -12.29 6.71
C GLN A 69 2.28 -11.86 7.11
N THR A 70 1.56 -11.12 6.28
CA THR A 70 0.16 -10.73 6.52
C THR A 70 -0.79 -11.61 5.70
N ASN A 71 -2.03 -11.76 6.20
CA ASN A 71 -3.11 -12.43 5.44
C ASN A 71 -3.56 -11.63 4.20
N ILE A 72 -3.17 -10.36 4.12
CA ILE A 72 -3.41 -9.47 2.99
C ILE A 72 -2.04 -8.99 2.51
N PRO A 73 -1.47 -9.54 1.42
CA PRO A 73 -0.05 -9.40 1.08
C PRO A 73 0.49 -7.98 0.88
N ASN A 74 -0.36 -6.96 0.93
CA ASN A 74 0.00 -5.55 0.78
C ASN A 74 -0.55 -4.64 1.88
N ALA A 75 -1.33 -5.18 2.83
CA ALA A 75 -2.00 -4.36 3.84
C ALA A 75 -1.81 -4.91 5.26
N TYR A 76 -1.65 -3.98 6.21
CA TYR A 76 -1.94 -4.24 7.62
C TYR A 76 -3.40 -3.93 7.91
N VAL A 77 -4.00 -4.67 8.86
CA VAL A 77 -5.31 -4.34 9.44
C VAL A 77 -5.10 -4.01 10.90
N ILE A 78 -5.31 -2.75 11.27
CA ILE A 78 -5.06 -2.24 12.62
C ILE A 78 -6.29 -1.45 13.05
N GLY A 79 -6.90 -1.84 14.17
CA GLY A 79 -8.08 -1.15 14.70
C GLY A 79 -9.27 -1.15 13.73
N GLY A 80 -9.35 -2.12 12.81
CA GLY A 80 -10.38 -2.20 11.76
C GLY A 80 -10.06 -1.43 10.47
N ALA A 81 -9.06 -0.55 10.48
CA ALA A 81 -8.60 0.18 9.30
C ALA A 81 -7.59 -0.63 8.49
N HIS A 82 -7.62 -0.46 7.17
CA HIS A 82 -6.58 -1.00 6.28
C HIS A 82 -5.45 0.02 6.14
N ILE A 83 -4.22 -0.47 6.12
CA ILE A 83 -3.03 0.35 5.98
C ILE A 83 -2.17 -0.21 4.86
N LEU A 84 -1.99 0.58 3.81
CA LEU A 84 -1.02 0.29 2.76
C LEU A 84 0.28 1.03 3.05
N ILE A 85 1.40 0.33 2.97
CA ILE A 85 2.72 0.97 3.03
C ILE A 85 3.11 1.38 1.62
N VAL A 86 3.17 2.68 1.36
CA VAL A 86 3.61 3.24 0.09
C VAL A 86 5.09 3.57 0.21
N GLU A 87 5.86 3.22 -0.80
CA GLU A 87 7.31 3.35 -0.79
C GLU A 87 7.85 4.01 -2.04
N GLN A 88 8.79 4.91 -1.85
CA GLN A 88 9.64 5.44 -2.89
C GLN A 88 11.06 4.90 -2.69
N GLN A 89 11.63 4.28 -3.73
CA GLN A 89 12.99 3.76 -3.72
C GLN A 89 13.89 4.59 -4.62
N THR A 90 15.11 4.83 -4.16
CA THR A 90 16.19 5.51 -4.88
C THR A 90 17.38 4.59 -4.90
N ILE A 91 17.74 4.08 -6.07
CA ILE A 91 18.90 3.23 -6.26
C ILE A 91 19.98 4.07 -6.95
N GLN A 92 21.11 4.25 -6.29
CA GLN A 92 22.34 4.78 -6.86
C GLN A 92 23.41 3.69 -6.79
N SER A 93 24.43 3.77 -7.62
CA SER A 93 25.36 2.66 -7.94
C SER A 93 25.91 1.86 -6.74
N LYS A 94 25.97 2.45 -5.53
CA LYS A 94 26.40 1.78 -4.30
C LYS A 94 25.48 2.04 -3.09
N SER A 95 24.33 2.68 -3.27
CA SER A 95 23.43 3.02 -2.18
C SER A 95 21.97 2.89 -2.58
N CYS A 96 21.16 2.36 -1.67
CA CYS A 96 19.72 2.47 -1.75
C CYS A 96 19.23 3.43 -0.67
N ARG A 97 18.23 4.24 -1.00
CA ARG A 97 17.35 4.86 -0.01
C ARG A 97 15.91 4.49 -0.31
N ARG A 98 15.22 4.01 0.72
CA ARG A 98 13.78 3.74 0.73
C ARG A 98 13.12 4.72 1.68
N VAL A 99 12.06 5.37 1.22
CA VAL A 99 11.21 6.24 2.04
C VAL A 99 9.82 5.62 2.05
N SER A 100 9.27 5.38 3.23
CA SER A 100 7.97 4.71 3.41
C SER A 100 7.00 5.63 4.15
N LYS A 101 5.77 5.69 3.64
CA LYS A 101 4.61 6.34 4.26
C LYS A 101 3.46 5.35 4.36
N ALA A 102 2.52 5.60 5.27
CA ALA A 102 1.32 4.79 5.41
C ALA A 102 0.14 5.51 4.77
N LEU A 103 -0.55 4.85 3.83
CA LEU A 103 -1.88 5.23 3.40
C LEU A 103 -2.89 4.54 4.33
N TYR A 104 -3.53 5.34 5.17
CA TYR A 104 -4.55 4.94 6.12
C TYR A 104 -5.93 4.98 5.47
N LEU A 105 -6.65 3.85 5.53
CA LEU A 105 -7.98 3.66 4.96
C LEU A 105 -8.93 3.25 6.11
N PRO A 106 -9.52 4.22 6.82
CA PRO A 106 -10.37 3.94 7.96
C PRO A 106 -11.69 3.28 7.53
N THR A 107 -12.40 2.66 8.47
CA THR A 107 -13.78 2.19 8.22
C THR A 107 -14.74 3.34 7.93
N ASP A 108 -14.47 4.49 8.54
CA ASP A 108 -15.26 5.71 8.55
C ASP A 108 -14.36 6.94 8.41
N GLY A 109 -14.77 7.90 7.59
CA GLY A 109 -14.00 9.10 7.31
C GLY A 109 -13.19 9.04 6.01
N GLN A 110 -12.19 9.90 5.90
CA GLN A 110 -11.41 10.10 4.69
C GLN A 110 -10.12 9.30 4.74
N ALA A 111 -9.68 8.82 3.58
CA ALA A 111 -8.36 8.23 3.45
C ALA A 111 -7.30 9.31 3.70
N ALA A 112 -6.17 8.92 4.26
CA ALA A 112 -5.10 9.87 4.51
C ALA A 112 -3.74 9.22 4.32
N LEU A 113 -2.84 9.93 3.65
CA LEU A 113 -1.43 9.55 3.62
C LEU A 113 -0.72 10.17 4.82
N SER A 114 0.12 9.39 5.49
CA SER A 114 0.88 9.85 6.65
C SER A 114 1.78 11.04 6.28
N THR A 115 1.81 12.02 7.18
CA THR A 115 2.77 13.11 7.13
C THR A 115 4.15 12.66 7.61
N THR A 116 4.19 11.69 8.53
CA THR A 116 5.40 11.01 8.98
C THR A 116 5.89 10.01 7.93
N GLN A 117 7.21 9.78 7.93
CA GLN A 117 7.86 8.82 7.05
C GLN A 117 8.96 8.06 7.78
N ILE A 118 9.23 6.83 7.33
CA ILE A 118 10.38 6.03 7.77
C ILE A 118 11.37 5.97 6.61
N GLU A 119 12.64 6.17 6.91
CA GLU A 119 13.72 6.07 5.92
C GLU A 119 14.65 4.90 6.22
N SER A 120 15.09 4.23 5.16
CA SER A 120 15.98 3.07 5.25
C SER A 120 17.06 3.14 4.18
N GLY A 121 18.30 2.83 4.56
CA GLY A 121 19.42 2.61 3.63
C GLY A 121 19.35 1.28 2.87
N ASN A 122 18.30 0.49 3.11
CA ASN A 122 18.06 -0.82 2.50
C ASN A 122 16.71 -0.82 1.73
N CYS A 123 16.75 -1.29 0.48
CA CYS A 123 15.61 -1.42 -0.44
C CYS A 123 14.85 -2.73 -0.27
N ASP A 124 15.47 -3.73 0.36
CA ASP A 124 14.93 -5.09 0.51
C ASP A 124 14.22 -5.30 1.85
N GLY A 125 14.28 -4.30 2.74
CA GLY A 125 13.57 -4.31 4.01
C GLY A 125 12.07 -4.06 3.83
N HIS A 126 11.28 -4.56 4.77
CA HIS A 126 9.85 -4.27 4.89
C HIS A 126 9.56 -3.43 6.14
N ILE A 127 8.41 -2.77 6.17
CA ILE A 127 7.92 -2.09 7.37
C ILE A 127 7.16 -3.11 8.20
N GLU A 128 7.54 -3.31 9.46
CA GLU A 128 6.82 -4.15 10.44
C GLU A 128 5.55 -3.46 10.97
N PRO A 129 4.60 -4.21 11.58
CA PRO A 129 3.38 -3.63 12.14
C PRO A 129 3.61 -2.44 13.10
N ASN A 130 4.63 -2.50 13.96
CA ASN A 130 4.97 -1.40 14.87
C ASN A 130 5.44 -0.15 14.12
N GLY A 131 6.16 -0.32 13.00
CA GLY A 131 6.53 0.77 12.12
C GLY A 131 5.32 1.36 11.40
N ALA A 132 4.36 0.53 11.00
CA ALA A 132 3.10 0.99 10.42
C ALA A 132 2.28 1.82 11.44
N MET A 133 2.19 1.36 12.69
CA MET A 133 1.57 2.11 13.79
C MET A 133 2.20 3.49 13.98
N TYR A 134 3.53 3.58 13.98
CA TYR A 134 4.24 4.85 14.07
C TYR A 134 3.92 5.79 12.90
N LEU A 135 3.80 5.26 11.69
CA LEU A 135 3.44 6.07 10.52
C LEU A 135 2.03 6.65 10.63
N ILE A 136 1.06 5.95 11.22
CA ILE A 136 -0.32 6.44 11.32
C ILE A 136 -0.62 7.19 12.63
N SER A 137 0.27 7.19 13.62
CA SER A 137 -0.01 7.80 14.92
C SER A 137 -0.28 9.30 14.85
N ALA A 138 0.33 10.00 13.89
CA ALA A 138 0.10 11.43 13.66
C ALA A 138 -1.24 11.74 12.97
N LEU A 139 -1.90 10.73 12.37
CA LEU A 139 -3.22 10.86 11.75
C LEU A 139 -4.35 10.65 12.76
N GLN A 140 -4.07 10.02 13.92
CA GLN A 140 -5.05 9.67 14.94
C GLN A 140 -5.26 10.75 16.01
N ASN A 141 -4.57 11.90 15.92
CA ASN A 141 -4.85 13.05 16.78
C ASN A 141 -5.78 14.03 16.05
N PRO A 142 -7.10 14.01 16.31
CA PRO A 142 -7.95 15.11 15.91
C PRO A 142 -7.51 16.34 16.72
N ILE A 143 -7.29 17.46 16.02
CA ILE A 143 -7.37 18.78 16.63
C ILE A 143 -8.83 19.03 17.00
#